data_AF-A0A8T6QI20-F1
#
_entry.id   AF-A0A8T6QI20-F1
#
_cell.length_a   1.000
_cell.length_b   1.000
_cell.length_c   1.000
_cell.angle_alpha   90.00
_cell.angle_beta   90.00
_cell.angle_gamma   90.00
#
_symmetry.space_group_name_H-M   'P 1'
#
loop_
_entity.id
_entity.type
_entity.pdbx_description
1 polymer ?
#
loop_
_entity_poly.entity_id
_entity_poly.type
_entity_poly.pdbx_seq_one_letter_code
_entity_poly.pdbx_strand_id
1 'polypeptide(L)'
;DRHEAKKPYQIRLLTGASISAAADDVLSDADAVSWRAPYQTSSGLRKKINQGAVSFVDLHLSEVAQMVNYGFFGDIDVAVIEASALAPDDRVWLTSGIGNAPTWLLRAKKVIIELNNYHDPRVAELADIVIPGAPPRRNSVSIFHAMDRVGTRYVQIDPKKIVAVVETNLPDAGNMLDKQNPMCQQIADNVVTFLLQEMAHGRIPPEFLPLQSGVGNINNAVMARLGENPEIPPFMMYSEVLQESVVHLLETGKISGASASSLTISADSLRKIYDNMDYFASRIVLRPQEISNNPEIIRRLGVIALN
;
A
#
# COMPACT_ATOMS: atom_id res chain seq x y z
N ASP A 1 -6.66 27.39 -18.56
CA ASP A 1 -6.63 28.79 -18.08
C ASP A 1 -5.28 29.26 -17.51
N ARG A 2 -4.89 28.90 -16.26
CA ARG A 2 -3.67 29.48 -15.62
C ARG A 2 -2.36 29.01 -16.27
N HIS A 3 -2.21 27.70 -16.52
CA HIS A 3 -1.06 27.14 -17.22
C HIS A 3 -0.98 27.62 -18.68
N GLU A 4 -2.10 27.67 -19.39
CA GLU A 4 -2.17 28.22 -20.75
C GLU A 4 -1.77 29.70 -20.79
N ALA A 5 -2.11 30.46 -19.74
CA ALA A 5 -1.68 31.84 -19.56
C ALA A 5 -0.24 31.98 -19.00
N LYS A 6 0.53 30.88 -18.91
CA LYS A 6 1.89 30.80 -18.34
C LYS A 6 2.02 31.41 -16.94
N LYS A 7 0.95 31.39 -16.14
CA LYS A 7 0.99 31.81 -14.74
C LYS A 7 1.44 30.63 -13.87
N PRO A 8 2.34 30.84 -12.88
CA PRO A 8 2.72 29.78 -11.96
C PRO A 8 1.49 29.19 -11.27
N TYR A 9 1.29 27.88 -11.43
CA TYR A 9 0.24 27.13 -10.76
C TYR A 9 0.77 25.74 -10.48
N GLN A 10 1.20 25.51 -9.24
CA GLN A 10 1.84 24.26 -8.85
C GLN A 10 1.37 23.86 -7.45
N ILE A 11 1.36 22.55 -7.21
CA ILE A 11 1.05 21.96 -5.92
C ILE A 11 2.27 21.28 -5.32
N ARG A 12 2.27 21.18 -3.99
CA ARG A 12 3.10 20.23 -3.24
C ARG A 12 2.29 18.96 -3.10
N LEU A 13 2.79 17.84 -3.62
CA LEU A 13 2.06 16.57 -3.70
C LEU A 13 2.61 15.56 -2.70
N LEU A 14 1.75 15.18 -1.74
CA LEU A 14 1.96 14.07 -0.82
C LEU A 14 1.08 12.89 -1.23
N THR A 15 1.63 11.69 -1.20
CA THR A 15 0.92 10.43 -1.51
C THR A 15 1.18 9.37 -0.44
N GLY A 16 0.58 8.19 -0.60
CA GLY A 16 1.01 7.01 0.16
C GLY A 16 2.39 6.53 -0.28
N ALA A 17 2.48 6.07 -1.52
CA ALA A 17 3.70 5.72 -2.24
C ALA A 17 3.59 6.20 -3.70
N SER A 18 3.82 5.33 -4.70
CA SER A 18 3.57 5.66 -6.10
C SER A 18 2.07 5.72 -6.38
N ILE A 19 1.67 6.62 -7.28
CA ILE A 19 0.31 6.66 -7.84
C ILE A 19 0.37 6.36 -9.34
N SER A 20 -0.78 6.09 -9.96
CA SER A 20 -0.84 5.70 -11.37
C SER A 20 -0.32 6.81 -12.30
N ALA A 21 0.05 6.42 -13.52
CA ALA A 21 0.39 7.32 -14.60
C ALA A 21 -0.71 8.38 -14.85
N ALA A 22 -1.98 8.01 -14.64
CA ALA A 22 -3.11 8.93 -14.78
C ALA A 22 -3.06 10.14 -13.83
N ALA A 23 -2.24 10.08 -12.77
CA ALA A 23 -2.01 11.20 -11.86
C ALA A 23 -0.58 11.76 -11.97
N ASP A 24 0.46 10.98 -11.65
CA ASP A 24 1.84 11.51 -11.59
C ASP A 24 2.35 11.95 -12.98
N ASP A 25 2.04 11.22 -14.07
CA ASP A 25 2.49 11.62 -15.43
C ASP A 25 1.69 12.84 -15.93
N VAL A 26 0.38 12.89 -15.70
CA VAL A 26 -0.47 14.03 -16.10
C VAL A 26 -0.05 15.32 -15.37
N LEU A 27 0.19 15.24 -14.06
CA LEU A 27 0.66 16.38 -13.27
C LEU A 27 2.09 16.78 -13.63
N SER A 28 2.94 15.80 -13.95
CA SER A 28 4.26 16.06 -14.50
C SER A 28 4.12 16.82 -15.81
N ASP A 29 3.41 16.32 -16.81
CA ASP A 29 3.30 16.92 -18.15
C ASP A 29 2.75 18.35 -18.13
N ALA A 30 1.87 18.65 -17.17
CA ALA A 30 1.32 19.99 -16.95
C ALA A 30 2.27 20.97 -16.22
N ASP A 31 3.47 20.54 -15.81
CA ASP A 31 4.38 21.28 -14.94
C ASP A 31 3.70 21.73 -13.62
N ALA A 32 2.79 20.91 -13.09
CA ALA A 32 1.90 21.27 -11.99
C ALA A 32 2.42 20.85 -10.61
N VAL A 33 3.61 20.24 -10.51
CA VAL A 33 4.20 19.80 -9.22
C VAL A 33 5.44 20.62 -8.93
N SER A 34 5.48 21.29 -7.77
CA SER A 34 6.68 22.01 -7.28
C SER A 34 7.50 21.18 -6.28
N TRP A 35 6.83 20.29 -5.56
CA TRP A 35 7.44 19.43 -4.55
C TRP A 35 6.69 18.09 -4.45
N ARG A 36 7.38 16.97 -4.26
CA ARG A 36 6.81 15.62 -4.19
C ARG A 36 7.42 14.79 -3.05
N ALA A 37 6.60 14.02 -2.35
CA ALA A 37 7.01 12.96 -1.41
C ALA A 37 5.88 11.91 -1.24
N PRO A 38 6.13 10.70 -0.71
CA PRO A 38 7.44 10.16 -0.29
C PRO A 38 8.07 9.21 -1.33
N TYR A 39 7.34 8.84 -2.39
CA TYR A 39 7.81 7.87 -3.38
C TYR A 39 7.09 8.08 -4.71
N GLN A 40 7.79 7.87 -5.83
CA GLN A 40 7.22 8.00 -7.18
C GLN A 40 8.00 7.12 -8.17
N THR A 41 7.31 6.65 -9.22
CA THR A 41 7.90 5.83 -10.29
C THR A 41 7.75 6.43 -11.68
N SER A 42 7.06 7.58 -11.79
CA SER A 42 6.82 8.31 -13.04
C SER A 42 8.13 8.68 -13.73
N SER A 43 8.22 8.37 -15.02
CA SER A 43 9.41 8.69 -15.82
C SER A 43 9.56 10.20 -16.04
N GLY A 44 8.44 10.90 -16.28
CA GLY A 44 8.39 12.35 -16.46
C GLY A 44 8.80 13.09 -15.19
N LEU A 45 8.19 12.71 -14.06
CA LEU A 45 8.49 13.33 -12.77
C LEU A 45 9.94 13.05 -12.34
N ARG A 46 10.43 11.81 -12.51
CA ARG A 46 11.82 11.45 -12.26
C ARG A 46 12.80 12.30 -13.05
N LYS A 47 12.53 12.57 -14.34
CA LYS A 47 13.38 13.44 -15.17
C LYS A 47 13.44 14.86 -14.60
N LYS A 48 12.30 15.42 -14.20
CA LYS A 48 12.22 16.78 -13.66
C LYS A 48 12.87 16.90 -12.27
N ILE A 49 12.74 15.89 -11.43
CA ILE A 49 13.44 15.78 -10.15
C ILE A 49 14.96 15.79 -10.38
N ASN A 50 15.46 14.93 -11.28
CA ASN A 50 16.90 14.83 -11.58
C ASN A 50 17.48 16.10 -12.20
N GLN A 51 16.63 16.98 -12.74
CA GLN A 51 17.00 18.29 -13.29
C GLN A 51 16.90 19.42 -12.26
N GLY A 52 16.43 19.14 -11.04
CA GLY A 52 16.18 20.13 -9.99
C GLY A 52 14.94 21.00 -10.23
N ALA A 53 14.09 20.66 -11.20
CA ALA A 53 12.87 21.40 -11.50
C ALA A 53 11.73 21.09 -10.53
N VAL A 54 11.76 19.92 -9.88
CA VAL A 54 10.83 19.50 -8.82
C VAL A 54 11.64 19.10 -7.61
N SER A 55 11.31 19.67 -6.44
CA SER A 55 11.90 19.23 -5.18
C SER A 55 11.31 17.88 -4.77
N PHE A 56 12.15 16.93 -4.38
CA PHE A 56 11.69 15.59 -3.98
C PHE A 56 12.35 15.17 -2.67
N VAL A 57 11.56 14.53 -1.81
CA VAL A 57 12.05 13.90 -0.58
C VAL A 57 11.44 12.51 -0.50
N ASP A 58 12.28 11.50 -0.58
CA ASP A 58 11.93 10.14 -0.23
C ASP A 58 12.04 9.93 1.28
N LEU A 59 11.06 9.21 1.83
CA LEU A 59 10.92 8.99 3.27
C LEU A 59 10.62 7.51 3.53
N HIS A 60 10.99 7.05 4.72
CA HIS A 60 10.44 5.79 5.22
C HIS A 60 8.92 5.89 5.24
N LEU A 61 8.25 5.00 4.48
CA LEU A 61 6.81 5.08 4.26
C LEU A 61 6.00 5.05 5.56
N SER A 62 6.49 4.35 6.58
CA SER A 62 5.85 4.29 7.90
C SER A 62 5.86 5.61 8.66
N GLU A 63 6.76 6.53 8.34
CA GLU A 63 6.93 7.78 9.08
C GLU A 63 6.08 8.92 8.53
N VAL A 64 5.55 8.78 7.30
CA VAL A 64 4.89 9.88 6.59
C VAL A 64 3.67 10.39 7.34
N ALA A 65 2.77 9.49 7.75
CA ALA A 65 1.59 9.85 8.55
C ALA A 65 1.98 10.56 9.86
N GLN A 66 3.02 10.06 10.54
CA GLN A 66 3.53 10.68 11.76
C GLN A 66 4.06 12.11 11.49
N MET A 67 4.87 12.30 10.45
CA MET A 67 5.45 13.61 10.11
C MET A 67 4.37 14.62 9.74
N VAL A 68 3.30 14.20 9.04
CA VAL A 68 2.11 15.02 8.78
C VAL A 68 1.42 15.40 10.09
N ASN A 69 1.24 14.43 10.98
CA ASN A 69 0.58 14.66 12.27
C ASN A 69 1.36 15.64 13.15
N TYR A 70 2.69 15.65 13.05
CA TYR A 70 3.58 16.58 13.78
C TYR A 70 3.71 17.95 13.10
N GLY A 71 3.16 18.11 11.89
CA GLY A 71 3.18 19.38 11.17
C GLY A 71 4.46 19.67 10.39
N PHE A 72 5.35 18.69 10.19
CA PHE A 72 6.61 18.89 9.46
C PHE A 72 6.42 19.27 7.99
N PHE A 73 5.27 18.93 7.39
CA PHE A 73 4.95 19.33 6.02
C PHE A 73 4.10 20.61 5.92
N GLY A 74 3.73 21.19 7.06
CA GLY A 74 2.75 22.28 7.16
C GLY A 74 1.30 21.77 7.11
N ASP A 75 0.39 22.66 6.78
CA ASP A 75 -1.03 22.32 6.63
C ASP A 75 -1.29 21.48 5.38
N ILE A 76 -2.23 20.54 5.49
CA ILE A 76 -2.79 19.84 4.33
C ILE A 76 -4.02 20.61 3.87
N ASP A 77 -3.92 21.31 2.74
CA ASP A 77 -5.02 22.16 2.27
C ASP A 77 -6.17 21.34 1.67
N VAL A 78 -5.85 20.32 0.88
CA VAL A 78 -6.83 19.45 0.21
C VAL A 78 -6.33 18.00 0.25
N ALA A 79 -7.23 17.06 0.55
CA ALA A 79 -7.04 15.63 0.29
C ALA A 79 -8.01 15.18 -0.81
N VAL A 80 -7.50 14.43 -1.80
CA VAL A 80 -8.29 13.75 -2.82
C VAL A 80 -8.18 12.26 -2.53
N ILE A 81 -9.30 11.61 -2.21
CA ILE A 81 -9.33 10.25 -1.68
C ILE A 81 -10.36 9.42 -2.43
N GLU A 82 -9.92 8.30 -2.98
CA GLU A 82 -10.79 7.31 -3.57
C GLU A 82 -11.50 6.48 -2.48
N ALA A 83 -12.79 6.23 -2.68
CA ALA A 83 -13.64 5.48 -1.76
C ALA A 83 -14.52 4.48 -2.51
N SER A 84 -14.75 3.32 -1.90
CA SER A 84 -15.69 2.30 -2.36
C SER A 84 -17.12 2.57 -1.88
N ALA A 85 -17.26 3.25 -0.74
CA ALA A 85 -18.54 3.68 -0.21
C ALA A 85 -18.38 4.93 0.68
N LEU A 86 -19.46 5.71 0.73
CA LEU A 86 -19.62 6.87 1.61
C LEU A 86 -21.01 6.78 2.26
N ALA A 87 -21.08 6.79 3.59
CA ALA A 87 -22.37 6.79 4.29
C ALA A 87 -22.81 8.22 4.68
N PRO A 88 -24.12 8.45 4.87
CA PRO A 88 -24.64 9.71 5.39
C PRO A 88 -24.20 10.06 6.82
N ASP A 89 -23.64 9.09 7.56
CA ASP A 89 -23.05 9.27 8.89
C ASP A 89 -21.52 9.45 8.84
N ASP A 90 -21.02 9.92 7.68
CA ASP A 90 -19.67 10.45 7.49
C ASP A 90 -18.55 9.41 7.67
N ARG A 91 -18.91 8.15 7.42
CA ARG A 91 -17.97 7.04 7.28
C ARG A 91 -17.55 6.92 5.82
N VAL A 92 -16.23 6.89 5.61
CA VAL A 92 -15.59 6.66 4.32
C VAL A 92 -14.97 5.27 4.32
N TRP A 93 -15.37 4.42 3.37
CA TRP A 93 -14.73 3.14 3.12
C TRP A 93 -13.77 3.27 1.95
N LEU A 94 -12.51 2.90 2.19
CA LEU A 94 -11.44 2.98 1.19
C LEU A 94 -11.53 1.83 0.18
N THR A 95 -10.70 1.89 -0.86
CA THR A 95 -10.65 0.89 -1.95
C THR A 95 -9.55 -0.15 -1.72
N SER A 96 -8.86 -0.58 -2.77
CA SER A 96 -7.79 -1.59 -2.77
C SER A 96 -6.47 -1.09 -2.17
N GLY A 97 -6.35 0.20 -1.87
CA GLY A 97 -5.18 0.82 -1.24
C GLY A 97 -5.54 1.73 -0.07
N ILE A 98 -4.86 1.55 1.07
CA ILE A 98 -5.06 2.36 2.28
C ILE A 98 -4.00 3.47 2.37
N GLY A 99 -2.72 3.09 2.33
CA GLY A 99 -1.61 4.04 2.38
C GLY A 99 -1.74 5.01 3.56
N ASN A 100 -1.68 6.30 3.26
CA ASN A 100 -1.85 7.40 4.22
C ASN A 100 -3.27 8.01 4.21
N ALA A 101 -4.23 7.44 3.48
CA ALA A 101 -5.57 8.01 3.31
C ALA A 101 -6.28 8.37 4.63
N PRO A 102 -6.23 7.56 5.70
CA PRO A 102 -6.83 7.93 6.98
C PRO A 102 -6.24 9.23 7.56
N THR A 103 -4.92 9.41 7.47
CA THR A 103 -4.25 10.63 7.94
C THR A 103 -4.63 11.84 7.08
N TRP A 104 -4.71 11.68 5.75
CA TRP A 104 -5.12 12.76 4.85
C TRP A 104 -6.54 13.25 5.13
N LEU A 105 -7.49 12.31 5.28
CA LEU A 105 -8.88 12.60 5.62
C LEU A 105 -9.01 13.40 6.92
N LEU A 106 -8.22 13.03 7.95
CA LEU A 106 -8.26 13.71 9.24
C LEU A 106 -7.55 15.07 9.23
N ARG A 107 -6.44 15.22 8.51
CA ARG A 107 -5.57 16.40 8.58
C ARG A 107 -5.89 17.46 7.55
N ALA A 108 -6.55 17.12 6.45
CA ALA A 108 -6.91 18.09 5.43
C ALA A 108 -7.94 19.11 5.92
N LYS A 109 -7.83 20.35 5.42
CA LYS A 109 -8.86 21.40 5.59
C LYS A 109 -10.09 21.10 4.73
N LYS A 110 -9.87 20.58 3.53
CA LYS A 110 -10.91 20.20 2.56
C LYS A 110 -10.65 18.80 2.02
N VAL A 111 -11.71 18.08 1.72
CA VAL A 111 -11.68 16.72 1.20
C VAL A 111 -12.54 16.64 -0.05
N ILE A 112 -11.97 16.03 -1.08
CA ILE A 112 -12.67 15.61 -2.29
C ILE A 112 -12.69 14.09 -2.26
N ILE A 113 -13.89 13.50 -2.31
CA ILE A 113 -14.05 12.05 -2.39
C ILE A 113 -14.27 11.67 -3.85
N GLU A 114 -13.44 10.76 -4.37
CA GLU A 114 -13.71 10.06 -5.63
C GLU A 114 -14.44 8.75 -5.29
N LEU A 115 -15.76 8.73 -5.48
CA LEU A 115 -16.58 7.55 -5.20
C LEU A 115 -16.55 6.62 -6.42
N ASN A 116 -15.70 5.61 -6.37
CA ASN A 116 -15.41 4.74 -7.50
C ASN A 116 -16.26 3.46 -7.46
N ASN A 117 -17.30 3.43 -8.30
CA ASN A 117 -18.25 2.32 -8.42
C ASN A 117 -17.65 1.04 -9.03
N TYR A 118 -16.39 1.07 -9.46
CA TYR A 118 -15.68 -0.13 -9.89
C TYR A 118 -15.40 -1.09 -8.73
N HIS A 119 -15.14 -0.55 -7.53
CA HIS A 119 -14.83 -1.35 -6.36
C HIS A 119 -16.10 -1.89 -5.72
N ASP A 120 -16.13 -3.20 -5.46
CA ASP A 120 -17.18 -3.79 -4.64
C ASP A 120 -17.11 -3.18 -3.22
N PRO A 121 -18.22 -2.66 -2.66
CA PRO A 121 -18.24 -2.12 -1.29
C PRO A 121 -17.71 -3.09 -0.22
N ARG A 122 -17.77 -4.40 -0.48
CA ARG A 122 -17.18 -5.44 0.38
C ARG A 122 -15.65 -5.41 0.43
N VAL A 123 -14.95 -4.66 -0.43
CA VAL A 123 -13.50 -4.43 -0.29
C VAL A 123 -13.15 -3.87 1.09
N ALA A 124 -14.08 -3.14 1.72
CA ALA A 124 -14.02 -2.72 3.11
C ALA A 124 -13.75 -3.85 4.12
N GLU A 125 -14.15 -5.09 3.82
CA GLU A 125 -13.89 -6.24 4.68
C GLU A 125 -12.41 -6.57 4.79
N LEU A 126 -11.61 -6.14 3.80
CA LEU A 126 -10.16 -6.27 3.82
C LEU A 126 -9.51 -5.26 4.77
N ALA A 127 -10.12 -4.09 5.00
CA ALA A 127 -9.50 -3.00 5.74
C ALA A 127 -9.40 -3.23 7.27
N ASP A 128 -8.31 -2.76 7.85
CA ASP A 128 -8.08 -2.60 9.29
C ASP A 128 -7.39 -1.26 9.56
N ILE A 129 -8.21 -0.21 9.73
CA ILE A 129 -7.79 1.18 9.89
C ILE A 129 -7.43 1.45 11.35
N VAL A 130 -6.14 1.68 11.58
CA VAL A 130 -5.59 2.04 12.89
C VAL A 130 -4.80 3.33 12.75
N ILE A 131 -5.12 4.31 13.59
CA ILE A 131 -4.43 5.61 13.62
C ILE A 131 -3.76 5.71 14.99
N PRO A 132 -2.43 5.56 15.06
CA PRO A 132 -1.72 5.71 16.32
C PRO A 132 -1.93 7.09 16.91
N GLY A 133 -2.13 7.16 18.23
CA GLY A 133 -2.14 8.44 18.94
C GLY A 133 -0.80 9.19 18.80
N ALA A 134 -0.81 10.48 19.13
CA ALA A 134 0.40 11.29 19.15
C ALA A 134 1.18 11.14 20.48
N PRO A 135 2.51 11.30 20.48
CA PRO A 135 3.28 11.47 21.72
C PRO A 135 2.80 12.71 22.50
N PRO A 136 2.99 12.74 23.83
CA PRO A 136 3.74 11.77 24.65
C PRO A 136 2.91 10.56 25.12
N ARG A 137 1.69 10.36 24.61
CA ARG A 137 0.77 9.29 25.08
C ARG A 137 0.36 8.33 23.96
N ARG A 138 1.26 8.08 23.00
CA ARG A 138 1.03 7.06 21.98
C ARG A 138 1.04 5.68 22.65
N ASN A 139 -0.06 4.94 22.49
CA ASN A 139 -0.17 3.57 22.98
C ASN A 139 0.44 2.58 21.99
N SER A 140 0.82 1.40 22.50
CA SER A 140 1.19 0.25 21.66
C SER A 140 0.03 -0.18 20.78
N VAL A 141 0.34 -0.65 19.57
CA VAL A 141 -0.65 -1.28 18.67
C VAL A 141 -0.67 -2.78 18.95
N SER A 142 -1.83 -3.33 19.31
CA SER A 142 -2.02 -4.72 19.76
C SER A 142 -2.03 -5.76 18.62
N ILE A 143 -1.10 -5.64 17.68
CA ILE A 143 -0.87 -6.64 16.63
C ILE A 143 0.25 -7.58 17.11
N PHE A 144 -0.09 -8.85 17.32
CA PHE A 144 0.81 -9.93 17.76
C PHE A 144 0.89 -11.07 16.74
N HIS A 145 -0.02 -11.07 15.77
CA HIS A 145 -0.08 -12.00 14.64
C HIS A 145 -0.41 -11.24 13.35
N ALA A 146 0.10 -11.69 12.20
CA ALA A 146 0.02 -10.94 10.93
C ALA A 146 -1.43 -10.61 10.49
N MET A 147 -2.38 -11.44 10.91
CA MET A 147 -3.81 -11.31 10.58
C MET A 147 -4.68 -10.64 11.66
N ASP A 148 -4.10 -10.17 12.77
CA ASP A 148 -4.87 -9.50 13.82
C ASP A 148 -5.56 -8.25 13.28
N ARG A 149 -6.84 -8.04 13.60
CA ARG A 149 -7.57 -6.80 13.29
C ARG A 149 -7.83 -6.04 14.57
N VAL A 150 -7.37 -4.79 14.65
CA VAL A 150 -7.42 -3.98 15.87
C VAL A 150 -8.04 -2.60 15.66
N GLY A 151 -8.49 -2.31 14.44
CA GLY A 151 -9.06 -1.05 14.02
C GLY A 151 -10.48 -1.18 13.47
N THR A 152 -10.84 -0.24 12.60
CA THR A 152 -12.15 -0.17 11.93
C THR A 152 -12.02 -0.49 10.45
N ARG A 153 -13.15 -0.74 9.77
CA ARG A 153 -13.18 -0.93 8.31
C ARG A 153 -13.34 0.36 7.51
N TYR A 154 -13.47 1.49 8.20
CA TYR A 154 -13.77 2.80 7.65
C TYR A 154 -12.98 3.89 8.37
N VAL A 155 -12.92 5.06 7.76
CA VAL A 155 -12.42 6.30 8.38
C VAL A 155 -13.62 7.18 8.73
N GLN A 156 -13.70 7.63 9.98
CA GLN A 156 -14.67 8.65 10.38
C GLN A 156 -14.11 10.05 10.09
N ILE A 157 -14.85 10.89 9.37
CA ILE A 157 -14.46 12.26 9.04
C ILE A 157 -15.54 13.27 9.45
N ASP A 158 -15.16 14.54 9.66
CA ASP A 158 -16.11 15.65 9.77
C ASP A 158 -16.72 15.95 8.39
N PRO A 159 -18.04 15.83 8.20
CA PRO A 159 -18.71 16.06 6.91
C PRO A 159 -18.42 17.43 6.32
N LYS A 160 -18.21 18.45 7.17
CA LYS A 160 -17.99 19.83 6.72
C LYS A 160 -16.68 19.98 5.94
N LYS A 161 -15.77 19.01 6.07
CA LYS A 161 -14.53 18.98 5.28
C LYS A 161 -14.78 18.49 3.86
N ILE A 162 -15.82 17.68 3.60
CA ILE A 162 -16.12 17.17 2.28
C ILE A 162 -16.72 18.30 1.45
N VAL A 163 -15.95 18.78 0.47
CA VAL A 163 -16.34 19.91 -0.39
C VAL A 163 -16.84 19.45 -1.77
N ALA A 164 -16.55 18.20 -2.14
CA ALA A 164 -17.03 17.59 -3.37
C ALA A 164 -17.01 16.05 -3.26
N VAL A 165 -17.98 15.42 -3.94
CA VAL A 165 -17.99 13.99 -4.24
C VAL A 165 -18.03 13.86 -5.76
N VAL A 166 -17.08 13.13 -6.32
CA VAL A 166 -16.95 12.88 -7.76
C VAL A 166 -17.20 11.40 -7.99
N GLU A 167 -18.24 11.06 -8.76
CA GLU A 167 -18.50 9.67 -9.11
C GLU A 167 -17.57 9.22 -10.23
N THR A 168 -16.96 8.05 -10.05
CA THR A 168 -16.10 7.40 -11.04
C THR A 168 -16.47 5.92 -11.17
N ASN A 169 -15.92 5.25 -12.19
CA ASN A 169 -16.05 3.82 -12.40
C ASN A 169 -14.87 3.33 -13.24
N LEU A 170 -13.68 3.30 -12.62
CA LEU A 170 -12.42 2.98 -13.29
C LEU A 170 -11.69 1.85 -12.56
N PRO A 171 -11.09 0.90 -13.30
CA PRO A 171 -10.24 -0.11 -12.71
C PRO A 171 -8.90 0.47 -12.24
N ASP A 172 -8.29 -0.19 -11.25
CA ASP A 172 -6.90 0.06 -10.88
C ASP A 172 -5.94 -0.19 -12.05
N ALA A 173 -4.92 0.66 -12.16
CA ALA A 173 -3.82 0.46 -13.08
C ALA A 173 -2.89 -0.65 -12.55
N GLY A 174 -3.15 -1.89 -12.97
CA GLY A 174 -2.32 -3.04 -12.63
C GLY A 174 -0.99 -3.07 -13.40
N ASN A 175 0.04 -3.62 -12.77
CA ASN A 175 1.31 -3.93 -13.44
C ASN A 175 1.23 -5.32 -14.07
N MET A 176 1.61 -5.45 -15.34
CA MET A 176 1.81 -6.77 -15.94
C MET A 176 3.10 -7.40 -15.40
N LEU A 177 3.04 -8.69 -15.06
CA LEU A 177 4.23 -9.48 -14.75
C LEU A 177 5.12 -9.62 -16.00
N ASP A 178 6.41 -9.37 -15.84
CA ASP A 178 7.39 -9.67 -16.89
C ASP A 178 7.66 -11.17 -17.02
N LYS A 179 8.12 -11.56 -18.21
CA LYS A 179 8.51 -12.94 -18.54
C LYS A 179 9.65 -13.43 -17.65
N GLN A 180 9.68 -14.75 -17.41
CA GLN A 180 10.71 -15.43 -16.66
C GLN A 180 12.12 -15.05 -17.13
N ASN A 181 12.97 -14.66 -16.18
CA ASN A 181 14.38 -14.30 -16.41
C ASN A 181 15.28 -15.32 -15.68
N PRO A 182 16.18 -16.04 -16.38
CA PRO A 182 17.07 -17.03 -15.75
C PRO A 182 17.92 -16.48 -14.60
N MET A 183 18.34 -15.21 -14.67
CA MET A 183 19.06 -14.56 -13.59
C MET A 183 18.20 -14.41 -12.33
N CYS A 184 16.93 -14.02 -12.49
CA CYS A 184 15.99 -13.92 -11.37
C CYS A 184 15.73 -15.30 -10.74
N GLN A 185 15.68 -16.36 -11.55
CA GLN A 185 15.51 -17.73 -11.05
C GLN A 185 16.72 -18.19 -10.24
N GLN A 186 17.95 -17.93 -10.71
CA GLN A 186 19.14 -18.27 -9.95
C GLN A 186 19.20 -17.53 -8.60
N ILE A 187 18.78 -16.26 -8.57
CA ILE A 187 18.68 -15.49 -7.31
C ILE A 187 17.63 -16.14 -6.39
N ALA A 188 16.46 -16.50 -6.94
CA ALA A 188 15.41 -17.18 -6.19
C ALA A 188 15.88 -18.50 -5.58
N ASP A 189 16.57 -19.35 -6.35
CA ASP A 189 17.14 -20.61 -5.87
C ASP A 189 18.13 -20.40 -4.72
N ASN A 190 19.00 -19.38 -4.83
CA ASN A 190 19.97 -19.06 -3.79
C ASN A 190 19.26 -18.62 -2.49
N VAL A 191 18.24 -17.77 -2.60
CA VAL A 191 17.46 -17.29 -1.43
C VAL A 191 16.72 -18.44 -0.76
N VAL A 192 16.04 -19.29 -1.53
CA VAL A 192 15.30 -20.43 -0.97
C VAL A 192 16.25 -21.45 -0.33
N THR A 193 17.39 -21.72 -0.97
CA THR A 193 18.44 -22.59 -0.39
C THR A 193 18.94 -22.05 0.94
N PHE A 194 19.21 -20.75 1.03
CA PHE A 194 19.61 -20.11 2.27
C PHE A 194 18.55 -20.27 3.36
N LEU A 195 17.28 -19.96 3.07
CA LEU A 195 16.19 -20.07 4.04
C LEU A 195 16.02 -21.51 4.56
N LEU A 196 16.09 -22.51 3.68
CA LEU A 196 16.05 -23.93 4.07
C LEU A 196 17.24 -24.31 4.96
N GLN A 197 18.44 -23.82 4.66
CA GLN A 197 19.60 -24.03 5.52
C GLN A 197 19.40 -23.39 6.89
N GLU A 198 18.87 -22.17 6.97
CA GLU A 198 18.60 -21.51 8.25
C GLU A 198 17.55 -22.28 9.08
N MET A 199 16.52 -22.84 8.43
CA MET A 199 15.55 -23.73 9.07
C MET A 199 16.21 -25.03 9.56
N ALA A 200 17.04 -25.67 8.73
CA ALA A 200 17.76 -26.91 9.09
C ALA A 200 18.73 -26.71 10.26
N HIS A 201 19.28 -25.50 10.42
CA HIS A 201 20.13 -25.15 11.56
C HIS A 201 19.34 -24.63 12.78
N GLY A 202 18.00 -24.56 12.71
CA GLY A 202 17.15 -24.08 13.79
C GLY A 202 17.23 -22.57 14.07
N ARG A 203 17.75 -21.77 13.13
CA ARG A 203 17.79 -20.29 13.23
C ARG A 203 16.49 -19.64 12.77
N ILE A 204 15.80 -20.28 11.82
CA ILE A 204 14.40 -20.00 11.50
C ILE A 204 13.55 -21.13 12.10
N PRO A 205 12.45 -20.80 12.81
CA PRO A 205 11.58 -21.82 13.40
C PRO A 205 10.92 -22.71 12.34
N PRO A 206 10.55 -23.96 12.69
CA PRO A 206 9.98 -24.91 11.73
C PRO A 206 8.60 -24.47 11.17
N GLU A 207 7.86 -23.64 11.90
CA GLU A 207 6.63 -22.99 11.44
C GLU A 207 6.87 -21.79 10.51
N PHE A 208 8.14 -21.44 10.27
CA PHE A 208 8.59 -20.28 9.50
C PHE A 208 8.19 -18.93 10.11
N LEU A 209 8.52 -17.83 9.43
CA LEU A 209 8.25 -16.46 9.88
C LEU A 209 7.47 -15.69 8.82
N PRO A 210 6.75 -14.63 9.19
CA PRO A 210 6.08 -13.79 8.21
C PRO A 210 7.07 -13.17 7.21
N LEU A 211 6.68 -13.11 5.94
CA LEU A 211 7.51 -12.52 4.88
C LEU A 211 7.01 -11.14 4.44
N GLN A 212 7.96 -10.24 4.21
CA GLN A 212 7.79 -9.06 3.38
C GLN A 212 8.51 -9.27 2.05
N SER A 213 7.85 -8.92 0.95
CA SER A 213 8.43 -8.99 -0.39
C SER A 213 8.15 -7.70 -1.14
N GLY A 214 9.22 -7.05 -1.62
CA GLY A 214 9.15 -5.84 -2.42
C GLY A 214 8.60 -6.10 -3.82
N VAL A 215 8.40 -5.03 -4.59
CA VAL A 215 7.97 -5.12 -5.98
C VAL A 215 9.10 -5.55 -6.91
N GLY A 216 8.76 -6.20 -8.02
CA GLY A 216 9.67 -6.43 -9.14
C GLY A 216 10.03 -7.89 -9.41
N ASN A 217 10.73 -8.10 -10.52
CA ASN A 217 10.91 -9.42 -11.13
C ASN A 217 11.70 -10.40 -10.26
N ILE A 218 12.69 -9.91 -9.50
CA ILE A 218 13.49 -10.75 -8.60
C ILE A 218 12.63 -11.27 -7.45
N ASN A 219 11.92 -10.37 -6.77
CA ASN A 219 11.05 -10.72 -5.65
C ASN A 219 9.90 -11.65 -6.08
N ASN A 220 9.31 -11.41 -7.25
CA ASN A 220 8.31 -12.32 -7.81
C ASN A 220 8.87 -13.73 -8.09
N ALA A 221 10.11 -13.85 -8.59
CA ALA A 221 10.75 -15.14 -8.77
C ALA A 221 11.01 -15.85 -7.43
N VAL A 222 11.47 -15.11 -6.40
CA VAL A 222 11.66 -15.66 -5.05
C VAL A 222 10.34 -16.19 -4.47
N MET A 223 9.26 -15.41 -4.57
CA MET A 223 7.94 -15.81 -4.08
C MET A 223 7.40 -17.05 -4.81
N ALA A 224 7.53 -17.11 -6.13
CA ALA A 224 7.17 -18.29 -6.91
C ALA A 224 7.96 -19.53 -6.45
N ARG A 225 9.27 -19.38 -6.27
CA ARG A 225 10.15 -20.48 -5.87
C ARG A 225 9.87 -20.99 -4.45
N LEU A 226 9.57 -20.08 -3.52
CA LEU A 226 9.07 -20.43 -2.18
C LEU A 226 7.75 -21.22 -2.28
N GLY A 227 6.88 -20.78 -3.19
CA GLY A 227 5.61 -21.42 -3.53
C GLY A 227 5.73 -22.89 -3.89
N GLU A 228 6.62 -23.16 -4.85
CA GLU A 228 6.85 -24.48 -5.44
C GLU A 228 7.59 -25.45 -4.51
N ASN A 229 8.36 -24.94 -3.54
CA ASN A 229 9.22 -25.76 -2.71
C ASN A 229 8.43 -26.42 -1.56
N PRO A 230 8.26 -27.75 -1.53
CA PRO A 230 7.45 -28.43 -0.51
C PRO A 230 8.06 -28.44 0.89
N GLU A 231 9.37 -28.18 1.02
CA GLU A 231 10.05 -28.11 2.33
C GLU A 231 9.79 -26.79 3.05
N ILE A 232 9.38 -25.75 2.32
CA ILE A 232 8.88 -24.51 2.92
C ILE A 232 7.45 -24.77 3.43
N PRO A 233 7.14 -24.62 4.72
CA PRO A 233 5.79 -24.79 5.23
C PRO A 233 4.88 -23.66 4.72
N PRO A 234 3.55 -23.79 4.86
CA PRO A 234 2.66 -22.65 4.67
C PRO A 234 3.05 -21.50 5.61
N PHE A 235 3.06 -20.26 5.10
CA PHE A 235 3.50 -19.08 5.84
C PHE A 235 2.54 -17.91 5.70
N MET A 236 2.80 -16.82 6.42
CA MET A 236 2.03 -15.58 6.30
C MET A 236 2.87 -14.46 5.71
N MET A 237 2.20 -13.45 5.16
CA MET A 237 2.85 -12.22 4.75
C MET A 237 2.52 -11.06 5.68
N TYR A 238 3.52 -10.24 5.96
CA TYR A 238 3.37 -8.92 6.54
C TYR A 238 4.22 -7.96 5.70
N SER A 239 3.63 -7.44 4.63
CA SER A 239 4.31 -6.70 3.56
C SER A 239 3.76 -5.27 3.44
N GLU A 240 4.34 -4.46 2.55
CA GLU A 240 3.75 -3.18 2.16
C GLU A 240 2.67 -3.39 1.08
N VAL A 241 2.96 -4.24 0.09
CA VAL A 241 2.09 -4.47 -1.07
C VAL A 241 1.86 -5.97 -1.29
N LEU A 242 0.67 -6.33 -1.77
CA LEU A 242 0.39 -7.68 -2.28
C LEU A 242 0.40 -7.65 -3.81
N GLN A 243 1.25 -8.49 -4.40
CA GLN A 243 1.38 -8.64 -5.84
C GLN A 243 0.60 -9.87 -6.34
N GLU A 244 0.55 -10.01 -7.65
CA GLU A 244 -0.13 -11.11 -8.35
C GLU A 244 0.29 -12.50 -7.84
N SER A 245 1.59 -12.68 -7.59
CA SER A 245 2.16 -13.93 -7.07
C SER A 245 1.55 -14.32 -5.71
N VAL A 246 1.23 -13.34 -4.86
CA VAL A 246 0.65 -13.58 -3.54
C VAL A 246 -0.78 -14.07 -3.64
N VAL A 247 -1.57 -13.54 -4.58
CA VAL A 247 -2.94 -13.99 -4.82
C VAL A 247 -2.95 -15.47 -5.20
N HIS A 248 -2.08 -15.87 -6.11
CA HIS A 248 -1.93 -17.28 -6.48
C HIS A 248 -1.50 -18.17 -5.31
N LEU A 249 -0.56 -17.71 -4.49
CA LEU A 249 -0.07 -18.48 -3.34
C LEU A 249 -1.09 -18.57 -2.20
N LEU A 250 -2.01 -17.60 -2.08
CA LEU A 250 -3.18 -17.72 -1.21
C LEU A 250 -4.09 -18.84 -1.70
N GLU A 251 -4.43 -18.87 -3.00
CA GLU A 251 -5.30 -19.89 -3.61
C GLU A 251 -4.75 -21.32 -3.41
N THR A 252 -3.43 -21.50 -3.50
CA THR A 252 -2.80 -22.82 -3.27
C THR A 252 -2.62 -23.17 -1.80
N GLY A 253 -2.95 -22.26 -0.88
CA GLY A 253 -2.80 -22.44 0.56
C GLY A 253 -1.35 -22.35 1.05
N LYS A 254 -0.39 -22.00 0.18
CA LYS A 254 1.00 -21.78 0.59
C LYS A 254 1.12 -20.54 1.47
N ILE A 255 0.42 -19.47 1.08
CA ILE A 255 0.22 -18.32 1.96
C ILE A 255 -1.11 -18.54 2.67
N SER A 256 -1.07 -18.60 4.00
CA SER A 256 -2.26 -18.80 4.83
C SER A 256 -2.98 -17.48 5.16
N GLY A 257 -2.27 -16.36 5.07
CA GLY A 257 -2.81 -15.01 5.24
C GLY A 257 -1.79 -13.94 4.86
N ALA A 258 -2.27 -12.78 4.44
CA ALA A 258 -1.44 -11.67 3.96
C ALA A 258 -1.91 -10.32 4.50
N SER A 259 -1.01 -9.61 5.16
CA SER A 259 -1.19 -8.24 5.61
C SER A 259 -0.39 -7.29 4.72
N ALA A 260 -1.02 -6.20 4.28
CA ALA A 260 -0.41 -5.17 3.45
C ALA A 260 -1.04 -3.79 3.65
N SER A 261 -0.58 -2.78 2.91
CA SER A 261 -1.22 -1.48 2.78
C SER A 261 -1.97 -1.32 1.46
N SER A 262 -1.60 -2.07 0.42
CA SER A 262 -2.33 -2.05 -0.86
C SER A 262 -2.25 -3.38 -1.63
N LEU A 263 -3.21 -3.55 -2.53
CA LEU A 263 -3.17 -4.55 -3.60
C LEU A 263 -2.55 -3.91 -4.84
N THR A 264 -1.47 -4.48 -5.35
CA THR A 264 -0.82 -4.08 -6.62
C THR A 264 -0.95 -5.24 -7.60
N ILE A 265 -2.15 -5.40 -8.12
CA ILE A 265 -2.57 -6.56 -8.93
C ILE A 265 -3.32 -6.11 -10.18
N SER A 266 -3.55 -7.03 -11.11
CA SER A 266 -4.36 -6.74 -12.29
C SER A 266 -5.83 -6.50 -11.94
N ALA A 267 -6.55 -5.79 -12.81
CA ALA A 267 -8.00 -5.60 -12.70
C ALA A 267 -8.77 -6.93 -12.69
N ASP A 268 -8.26 -7.96 -13.38
CA ASP A 268 -8.86 -9.29 -13.42
C ASP A 268 -8.67 -10.03 -12.09
N SER A 269 -7.49 -9.92 -11.49
CA SER A 269 -7.20 -10.51 -10.18
C SER A 269 -7.94 -9.80 -9.05
N LEU A 270 -8.12 -8.47 -9.16
CA LEU A 270 -8.96 -7.72 -8.24
C LEU A 270 -10.42 -8.15 -8.33
N ARG A 271 -10.97 -8.31 -9.54
CA ARG A 271 -12.31 -8.88 -9.75
C ARG A 271 -12.44 -10.28 -9.17
N LYS A 272 -11.43 -11.14 -9.38
CA LYS A 272 -11.42 -12.48 -8.80
C LYS A 272 -11.51 -12.44 -7.27
N ILE A 273 -10.80 -11.51 -6.61
CA ILE A 273 -10.91 -11.32 -5.17
C ILE A 273 -12.34 -10.91 -4.78
N TYR A 274 -12.94 -9.98 -5.51
CA TYR A 274 -14.31 -9.52 -5.26
C TYR A 274 -15.35 -10.63 -5.41
N ASP A 275 -15.26 -11.40 -6.49
CA ASP A 275 -16.15 -12.54 -6.76
C ASP A 275 -16.02 -13.66 -5.71
N ASN A 276 -14.92 -13.68 -4.94
CA ASN A 276 -14.61 -14.70 -3.93
C ASN A 276 -14.33 -14.08 -2.55
N MET A 277 -14.99 -12.97 -2.21
CA MET A 277 -14.69 -12.19 -1.01
C MET A 277 -14.77 -13.00 0.29
N ASP A 278 -15.70 -13.95 0.41
CA ASP A 278 -15.80 -14.80 1.62
C ASP A 278 -14.51 -15.59 1.89
N TYR A 279 -13.80 -16.00 0.83
CA TYR A 279 -12.52 -16.69 0.93
C TYR A 279 -11.37 -15.70 1.24
N PHE A 280 -11.34 -14.55 0.57
CA PHE A 280 -10.23 -13.61 0.67
C PHE A 280 -10.31 -12.67 1.88
N ALA A 281 -11.51 -12.31 2.36
CA ALA A 281 -11.70 -11.42 3.51
C ALA A 281 -11.14 -11.99 4.83
N SER A 282 -11.13 -13.33 4.96
CA SER A 282 -10.50 -14.02 6.08
C SER A 282 -8.98 -14.20 5.93
N ARG A 283 -8.41 -13.83 4.77
CA ARG A 283 -7.01 -14.09 4.39
C ARG A 283 -6.22 -12.84 4.01
N ILE A 284 -6.87 -11.70 3.78
CA ILE A 284 -6.23 -10.44 3.43
C ILE A 284 -6.61 -9.36 4.44
N VAL A 285 -5.60 -8.66 4.96
CA VAL A 285 -5.77 -7.43 5.78
C VAL A 285 -5.04 -6.27 5.12
N LEU A 286 -5.76 -5.19 4.83
CA LEU A 286 -5.20 -3.93 4.33
C LEU A 286 -5.16 -2.89 5.45
N ARG A 287 -3.99 -2.32 5.71
CA ARG A 287 -3.71 -1.45 6.85
C ARG A 287 -3.13 -0.12 6.37
N PRO A 288 -3.21 0.96 7.17
CA PRO A 288 -2.43 2.16 6.88
C PRO A 288 -0.95 1.83 6.79
N GLN A 289 -0.20 2.52 5.93
CA GLN A 289 1.22 2.23 5.73
C GLN A 289 2.07 2.49 6.99
N GLU A 290 1.61 3.36 7.89
CA GLU A 290 2.20 3.54 9.23
C GLU A 290 2.16 2.25 10.08
N ILE A 291 1.23 1.33 9.77
CA ILE A 291 1.03 0.05 10.47
C ILE A 291 1.71 -1.09 9.71
N SER A 292 1.46 -1.23 8.40
CA SER A 292 2.09 -2.30 7.59
C SER A 292 3.62 -2.19 7.57
N ASN A 293 4.16 -0.98 7.73
CA ASN A 293 5.61 -0.73 7.73
C ASN A 293 6.13 -0.34 9.12
N ASN A 294 5.37 -0.59 10.18
CA ASN A 294 5.71 -0.14 11.53
C ASN A 294 6.91 -0.92 12.11
N PRO A 295 8.01 -0.24 12.51
CA PRO A 295 9.19 -0.93 13.06
C PRO A 295 8.91 -1.75 14.33
N GLU A 296 8.00 -1.31 15.20
CA GLU A 296 7.61 -2.04 16.42
C GLU A 296 6.98 -3.38 16.06
N ILE A 297 6.04 -3.37 15.10
CA ILE A 297 5.30 -4.56 14.67
C ILE A 297 6.20 -5.49 13.85
N ILE A 298 6.95 -4.95 12.89
CA ILE A 298 7.89 -5.72 12.06
C ILE A 298 8.86 -6.52 12.94
N ARG A 299 9.44 -5.86 13.94
CA ARG A 299 10.37 -6.51 14.87
C ARG A 299 9.68 -7.52 15.76
N ARG A 300 8.47 -7.22 16.26
CA ARG A 300 7.68 -8.13 17.10
C ARG A 300 7.32 -9.43 16.37
N LEU A 301 6.93 -9.32 15.11
CA LEU A 301 6.53 -10.48 14.29
C LEU A 301 7.72 -11.26 13.74
N GLY A 302 8.95 -10.73 13.81
CA GLY A 302 10.14 -11.37 13.26
C GLY A 302 10.11 -11.46 11.73
N VAL A 303 9.61 -10.41 11.05
CA VAL A 303 9.42 -10.44 9.60
C VAL A 303 10.75 -10.65 8.87
N ILE A 304 10.79 -11.62 7.95
CA ILE A 304 11.89 -11.79 6.99
C ILE A 304 11.64 -10.80 5.84
N ALA A 305 12.59 -9.90 5.59
CA ALA A 305 12.46 -8.85 4.59
C ALA A 305 13.23 -9.17 3.30
N LEU A 306 12.53 -9.19 2.17
CA LEU A 306 13.09 -9.38 0.83
C LEU A 306 12.76 -8.13 -0.01
N ASN A 307 13.78 -7.35 -0.39
CA ASN A 307 13.60 -6.09 -1.12
C ASN A 307 14.42 -6.05 -2.41
#